data_AF-A0A4U1LNE7-F1
#
_entry.id   AF-A0A4U1LNE7-F1
#
_cell.length_a   1.000
_cell.length_b   1.000
_cell.length_c   1.000
_cell.angle_alpha   90.00
_cell.angle_beta   90.00
_cell.angle_gamma   90.00
#
_symmetry.space_group_name_H-M   'P 1'
#
loop_
_entity.id
_entity.type
_entity.pdbx_description
1 polymer ?
#
loop_
_entity_poly.entity_id
_entity_poly.type
_entity_poly.pdbx_seq_one_letter_code
_entity_poly.pdbx_strand_id
1 'polypeptide(L)'
;MAIQRIKLAHIDYKSSLQGSYDKTFGKTKDRLRLKRFPEPDTTDFIKERMVPKLLERVQRTLTKDTILVCMPRKEGKLAPNVLPIKYTKLLSDIHNIPHIDLSDYLRVIQETSARGSYSAGERADNPFRISFNDTDTKQELLDKLSNKKILLVDDVITTGETSVVMATFLKETVPNIEIQGAHALAVVNNSGPTPRDIMRITEKLHAHLPKMDPNKIREDVHLALGSFTRKKAMRFEIGIKDLATAKMKYYDIKKDISKIQNGLGTSISEPVANKRANGINQLKETSTTYKNRRH
;
A
#
# COMPACT_ATOMS: atom_id res chain seq x y z
N MET A 1 1.78 28.31 10.55
CA MET A 1 1.35 27.00 11.11
C MET A 1 2.52 26.04 11.03
N ALA A 2 2.94 25.45 12.15
CA ALA A 2 3.96 24.41 12.12
C ALA A 2 3.36 23.17 11.44
N ILE A 3 3.99 22.68 10.36
CA ILE A 3 3.61 21.40 9.75
C ILE A 3 3.95 20.32 10.77
N GLN A 4 2.94 19.85 11.52
CA GLN A 4 3.06 18.73 12.42
C GLN A 4 3.46 17.52 11.56
N ARG A 5 4.70 17.05 11.73
CA ARG A 5 5.22 15.94 10.92
C ARG A 5 4.49 14.66 11.33
N ILE A 6 3.54 14.23 10.51
CA ILE A 6 2.87 12.93 10.66
C ILE A 6 3.94 11.84 10.57
N LYS A 7 3.99 10.97 11.58
CA LYS A 7 4.91 9.84 11.66
C LYS A 7 4.29 8.65 10.93
N LEU A 8 4.99 8.11 9.93
CA LEU A 8 4.52 6.92 9.22
C LEU A 8 4.35 5.75 10.19
N ALA A 9 3.25 5.02 10.05
CA ALA A 9 3.02 3.83 10.85
C ALA A 9 4.11 2.78 10.57
N HIS A 10 4.68 2.21 11.63
CA HIS A 10 5.43 0.96 11.52
C HIS A 10 4.44 -0.19 11.31
N ILE A 11 4.65 -1.00 10.27
CA ILE A 11 3.83 -2.18 9.99
C ILE A 11 4.72 -3.39 9.84
N ASP A 12 4.42 -4.41 10.63
CA ASP A 12 4.96 -5.75 10.44
C ASP A 12 4.30 -6.42 9.23
N TYR A 13 5.11 -6.81 8.24
CA TYR A 13 4.65 -7.59 7.09
C TYR A 13 4.75 -9.08 7.39
N LYS A 14 3.62 -9.79 7.35
CA LYS A 14 3.58 -11.24 7.47
C LYS A 14 3.18 -11.85 6.12
N SER A 15 4.04 -12.69 5.55
CA SER A 15 3.82 -13.30 4.23
C SER A 15 3.57 -14.81 4.29
N SER A 16 3.10 -15.35 3.17
CA SER A 16 3.29 -16.77 2.82
C SER A 16 4.77 -17.13 2.75
N LEU A 17 5.05 -18.44 2.85
CA LEU A 17 6.41 -18.97 2.76
C LEU A 17 7.12 -18.52 1.48
N GLN A 18 8.44 -18.37 1.60
CA GLN A 18 9.37 -18.00 0.54
C GLN A 18 9.22 -18.98 -0.63
N GLY A 19 8.95 -18.44 -1.83
CA GLY A 19 8.74 -19.22 -3.07
C GLY A 19 7.60 -18.70 -3.96
N SER A 20 6.74 -17.79 -3.49
CA SER A 20 5.40 -17.57 -4.07
C SER A 20 5.21 -16.34 -4.97
N TYR A 21 6.19 -15.44 -5.13
CA TYR A 21 6.25 -14.60 -6.35
C TYR A 21 6.97 -15.34 -7.46
N ASP A 22 6.54 -16.58 -7.63
CA ASP A 22 6.69 -17.29 -8.88
C ASP A 22 5.98 -16.44 -9.95
N LYS A 23 6.59 -16.33 -11.13
CA LYS A 23 5.97 -15.68 -12.30
C LYS A 23 4.56 -16.25 -12.53
N THR A 24 4.31 -17.48 -12.07
CA THR A 24 2.99 -18.13 -12.05
C THR A 24 1.92 -17.35 -11.29
N PHE A 25 2.18 -16.74 -10.11
CA PHE A 25 1.12 -15.99 -9.40
C PHE A 25 0.61 -14.83 -10.26
N GLY A 26 1.54 -14.03 -10.80
CA GLY A 26 1.20 -12.91 -11.67
C GLY A 26 0.48 -13.38 -12.94
N LYS A 27 1.00 -14.41 -13.60
CA LYS A 27 0.38 -14.99 -14.81
C LYS A 27 -1.02 -15.54 -14.55
N THR A 28 -1.22 -16.29 -13.47
CA THR A 28 -2.52 -16.87 -13.11
C THR A 28 -3.51 -15.78 -12.71
N LYS A 29 -3.09 -14.78 -11.93
CA LYS A 29 -3.91 -13.60 -11.62
C LYS A 29 -4.32 -12.85 -12.88
N ASP A 30 -3.41 -12.64 -13.81
CA ASP A 30 -3.71 -11.97 -15.08
C ASP A 30 -4.68 -12.79 -15.94
N ARG A 31 -4.51 -14.12 -15.98
CA ARG A 31 -5.44 -15.05 -16.64
C ARG A 31 -6.84 -14.99 -16.02
N LEU A 32 -6.95 -15.05 -14.70
CA LEU A 32 -8.22 -14.92 -13.98
C LEU A 32 -8.87 -13.57 -14.28
N ARG A 33 -8.10 -12.48 -14.23
CA ARG A 33 -8.57 -11.13 -14.55
C ARG A 33 -9.13 -11.01 -15.96
N LEU A 34 -8.48 -11.60 -16.97
CA LEU A 34 -8.96 -11.60 -18.36
C LEU A 34 -10.34 -12.27 -18.47
N LYS A 35 -10.60 -13.29 -17.64
CA LYS A 35 -11.89 -13.98 -17.54
C LYS A 35 -12.86 -13.35 -16.52
N ARG A 36 -12.53 -12.17 -15.98
CA ARG A 36 -13.29 -11.46 -14.93
C ARG A 36 -13.46 -12.23 -13.62
N PHE A 37 -12.45 -13.02 -13.23
CA PHE A 37 -12.40 -13.77 -11.98
C PHE A 37 -13.63 -14.69 -11.78
N PRO A 38 -13.81 -15.72 -12.63
CA PRO A 38 -14.93 -16.64 -12.49
C PRO A 38 -14.84 -17.44 -11.18
N GLU A 39 -15.99 -17.72 -10.57
CA GLU A 39 -16.16 -18.84 -9.63
C GLU A 39 -16.37 -20.10 -10.48
N PRO A 40 -15.64 -21.22 -10.29
CA PRO A 40 -14.86 -21.61 -9.10
C PRO A 40 -13.36 -21.31 -9.15
N ASP A 41 -12.77 -21.05 -10.33
CA ASP A 41 -11.32 -20.93 -10.54
C ASP A 41 -10.64 -19.96 -9.57
N THR A 42 -11.31 -18.85 -9.24
CA THR A 42 -10.78 -17.82 -8.34
C THR A 42 -10.66 -18.33 -6.90
N THR A 43 -11.64 -19.10 -6.43
CA THR A 43 -11.66 -19.66 -5.08
C THR A 43 -10.61 -20.75 -4.95
N ASP A 44 -10.48 -21.62 -5.95
CA ASP A 44 -9.46 -22.68 -5.94
C ASP A 44 -8.04 -22.11 -5.94
N PHE A 45 -7.79 -21.09 -6.77
CA PHE A 45 -6.50 -20.38 -6.79
C PHE A 45 -6.14 -19.77 -5.42
N ILE A 46 -7.11 -19.24 -4.69
CA ILE A 46 -6.86 -18.70 -3.34
C ILE A 46 -6.54 -19.85 -2.37
N LYS A 47 -7.37 -20.90 -2.35
CA LYS A 47 -7.19 -22.07 -1.47
C LYS A 47 -5.83 -22.75 -1.67
N GLU A 48 -5.37 -22.91 -2.91
CA GLU A 48 -4.04 -23.43 -3.24
C GLU A 48 -2.89 -22.66 -2.55
N ARG A 49 -3.10 -21.36 -2.28
CA ARG A 49 -2.11 -20.49 -1.64
C ARG A 49 -2.27 -20.42 -0.12
N MET A 50 -3.40 -20.89 0.42
CA MET A 50 -3.70 -20.95 1.85
C MET A 50 -3.11 -22.19 2.53
N VAL A 51 -1.80 -22.37 2.40
CA VAL A 51 -1.10 -23.52 3.00
C VAL A 51 -1.07 -23.46 4.53
N PRO A 52 -0.98 -24.59 5.26
CA PRO A 52 -1.07 -24.61 6.73
C PRO A 52 -0.14 -23.63 7.46
N LYS A 53 1.12 -23.53 7.01
CA LYS A 53 2.09 -22.61 7.62
C LYS A 53 1.73 -21.12 7.45
N LEU A 54 0.98 -20.77 6.41
CA LEU A 54 0.45 -19.42 6.24
C LEU A 54 -0.63 -19.16 7.29
N LEU A 55 -1.57 -20.10 7.44
CA LEU A 55 -2.65 -20.03 8.41
C LEU A 55 -2.12 -19.93 9.84
N GLU A 56 -1.11 -20.73 10.20
CA GLU A 56 -0.44 -20.64 11.50
C GLU A 56 0.16 -19.25 11.78
N ARG A 57 0.77 -18.61 10.76
CA ARG A 57 1.36 -17.27 10.92
C ARG A 57 0.31 -16.21 11.14
N VAL A 58 -0.78 -16.28 10.39
CA VAL A 58 -1.93 -15.39 10.58
C VAL A 58 -2.46 -15.59 11.99
N GLN A 59 -2.77 -16.83 12.38
CA GLN A 59 -3.27 -17.19 13.71
C GLN A 59 -2.42 -16.63 14.87
N ARG A 60 -1.08 -16.67 14.78
CA ARG A 60 -0.19 -16.10 15.82
C ARG A 60 -0.32 -14.58 15.99
N THR A 61 -0.83 -13.88 14.99
CA THR A 61 -1.04 -12.42 15.01
C THR A 61 -2.46 -12.07 15.45
N LEU A 62 -3.40 -12.99 15.27
CA LEU A 62 -4.79 -12.81 15.63
C LEU A 62 -4.98 -12.88 17.14
N THR A 63 -5.78 -11.97 17.65
CA THR A 63 -6.32 -11.97 19.01
C THR A 63 -7.84 -12.04 18.93
N LYS A 64 -8.51 -12.28 20.07
CA LYS A 64 -9.98 -12.33 20.13
C LYS A 64 -10.66 -11.07 19.58
N ASP A 65 -9.98 -9.93 19.67
CA ASP A 65 -10.50 -8.61 19.29
C ASP A 65 -9.96 -8.11 17.94
N THR A 66 -9.22 -8.97 17.21
CA THR A 66 -8.70 -8.62 15.90
C THR A 66 -9.81 -8.61 14.87
N ILE A 67 -9.80 -7.64 13.95
CA ILE A 67 -10.63 -7.60 12.75
C ILE A 67 -9.73 -7.67 11.52
N LEU A 68 -10.09 -8.47 10.53
CA LEU A 68 -9.42 -8.50 9.23
C LEU A 68 -9.94 -7.35 8.36
N VAL A 69 -9.05 -6.52 7.85
CA VAL A 69 -9.42 -5.33 7.08
C VAL A 69 -8.86 -5.47 5.67
N CYS A 70 -9.73 -5.75 4.70
CA CYS A 70 -9.38 -5.90 3.29
C CYS A 70 -9.01 -4.52 2.70
N MET A 71 -7.86 -4.45 2.06
CA MET A 71 -7.38 -3.23 1.38
C MET A 71 -8.33 -2.84 0.24
N PRO A 72 -8.65 -1.54 0.09
CA PRO A 72 -9.57 -1.07 -0.93
C PRO A 72 -9.01 -1.29 -2.33
N ARG A 73 -9.90 -1.61 -3.25
CA ARG A 73 -9.59 -1.82 -4.67
C ARG A 73 -9.26 -0.50 -5.34
N LYS A 74 -8.29 -0.54 -6.26
CA LYS A 74 -8.03 0.58 -7.17
C LYS A 74 -9.16 0.69 -8.21
N GLU A 75 -9.79 1.86 -8.29
CA GLU A 75 -10.80 2.18 -9.30
C GLU A 75 -10.19 2.28 -10.71
N GLY A 76 -11.01 2.11 -11.76
CA GLY A 76 -10.61 2.38 -13.15
C GLY A 76 -10.05 1.20 -13.97
N LYS A 77 -10.21 -0.06 -13.52
CA LYS A 77 -9.91 -1.25 -14.34
C LYS A 77 -11.18 -1.87 -14.93
N LEU A 78 -11.10 -2.37 -16.16
CA LEU A 78 -12.17 -3.11 -16.87
C LEU A 78 -12.76 -4.28 -16.05
N ALA A 79 -11.95 -4.87 -15.16
CA ALA A 79 -12.39 -5.85 -14.17
C ALA A 79 -11.72 -5.52 -12.81
N PRO A 80 -12.49 -5.17 -11.76
CA PRO A 80 -11.93 -4.91 -10.44
C PRO A 80 -11.30 -6.17 -9.87
N ASN A 81 -10.16 -6.03 -9.19
CA ASN A 81 -9.46 -7.16 -8.59
C ASN A 81 -10.20 -7.65 -7.34
N VAL A 82 -10.84 -8.82 -7.42
CA VAL A 82 -11.65 -9.38 -6.31
C VAL A 82 -10.87 -10.30 -5.37
N LEU A 83 -9.60 -10.59 -5.68
CA LEU A 83 -8.77 -11.50 -4.87
C LEU A 83 -8.63 -11.07 -3.41
N PRO A 84 -8.34 -9.79 -3.07
CA PRO A 84 -8.22 -9.38 -1.67
C PRO A 84 -9.48 -9.66 -0.85
N ILE A 85 -10.66 -9.39 -1.41
CA ILE A 85 -11.96 -9.58 -0.74
C ILE A 85 -12.20 -11.05 -0.44
N LYS A 86 -12.08 -11.89 -1.48
CA LYS A 86 -12.28 -13.34 -1.34
C LYS A 86 -11.27 -13.97 -0.39
N TYR A 87 -10.02 -13.53 -0.45
CA TYR A 87 -8.98 -14.01 0.44
C TYR A 87 -9.26 -13.64 1.89
N THR A 88 -9.64 -12.39 2.14
CA THR A 88 -9.98 -11.91 3.49
C THR A 88 -11.17 -12.67 4.06
N LYS A 89 -12.21 -12.91 3.24
CA LYS A 89 -13.38 -13.70 3.64
C LYS A 89 -13.03 -15.14 4.00
N LEU A 90 -12.23 -15.82 3.17
CA LEU A 90 -11.79 -17.19 3.47
C LEU A 90 -10.93 -17.25 4.75
N LEU A 91 -10.07 -16.27 5.00
CA LEU A 91 -9.33 -16.17 6.27
C LEU A 91 -10.26 -15.95 7.47
N SER A 92 -11.25 -15.07 7.29
CA SER A 92 -12.29 -14.78 8.28
C SER A 92 -13.06 -16.04 8.67
N ASP A 93 -13.48 -16.83 7.67
CA ASP A 93 -14.21 -18.08 7.88
C ASP A 93 -13.35 -19.13 8.60
N ILE A 94 -12.08 -19.31 8.18
CA ILE A 94 -11.16 -20.30 8.78
C ILE A 94 -10.83 -19.98 10.24
N HIS A 95 -10.63 -18.70 10.55
CA HIS A 95 -10.23 -18.26 11.89
C HIS A 95 -11.40 -17.86 12.77
N ASN A 96 -12.62 -17.84 12.23
CA ASN A 96 -13.84 -17.35 12.89
C ASN A 96 -13.66 -15.92 13.45
N ILE A 97 -13.20 -15.01 12.59
CA ILE A 97 -12.87 -13.63 12.94
C ILE A 97 -13.61 -12.65 12.03
N PRO A 98 -14.13 -11.51 12.52
CA PRO A 98 -14.80 -10.53 11.66
C PRO A 98 -13.89 -9.97 10.55
N HIS A 99 -14.48 -9.64 9.40
CA HIS A 99 -13.79 -8.90 8.36
C HIS A 99 -14.58 -7.68 7.86
N ILE A 100 -13.86 -6.70 7.33
CA ILE A 100 -14.40 -5.47 6.74
C ILE A 100 -13.73 -5.26 5.38
N ASP A 101 -14.50 -4.97 4.34
CA ASP A 101 -13.98 -4.48 3.06
C ASP A 101 -13.87 -2.95 3.07
N LEU A 102 -12.65 -2.43 3.04
CA LEU A 102 -12.46 -0.97 3.02
C LEU A 102 -12.95 -0.35 1.71
N SER A 103 -13.17 -1.12 0.64
CA SER A 103 -13.76 -0.56 -0.59
C SER A 103 -15.16 0.02 -0.38
N ASP A 104 -15.88 -0.43 0.64
CA ASP A 104 -17.22 0.09 0.97
C ASP A 104 -17.14 1.51 1.55
N TYR A 105 -16.00 1.86 2.17
CA TYR A 105 -15.83 3.10 2.93
C TYR A 105 -14.82 4.07 2.31
N LEU A 106 -13.80 3.54 1.65
CA LEU A 106 -12.61 4.24 1.21
C LEU A 106 -12.35 4.00 -0.26
N ARG A 107 -11.89 5.04 -0.94
CA ARG A 107 -11.32 4.96 -2.29
C ARG A 107 -9.83 5.28 -2.26
N VAL A 108 -9.08 4.58 -3.12
CA VAL A 108 -7.66 4.85 -3.36
C VAL A 108 -7.52 5.61 -4.66
N ILE A 109 -7.04 6.84 -4.54
CA ILE A 109 -6.74 7.71 -5.67
C ILE A 109 -5.26 7.52 -5.98
N GLN A 110 -4.99 6.93 -7.13
CA GLN A 110 -3.65 6.78 -7.67
C GLN A 110 -3.73 6.90 -9.18
N GLU A 111 -3.30 8.03 -9.72
CA GLU A 111 -3.44 8.35 -11.15
C GLU A 111 -2.71 7.33 -12.04
N THR A 112 -1.61 6.75 -11.58
CA THR A 112 -0.84 5.81 -12.40
C THR A 112 -0.31 4.60 -11.62
N SER A 113 -0.17 3.44 -12.26
CA SER A 113 0.28 2.20 -11.60
C SER A 113 1.82 2.11 -11.58
N ALA A 114 2.41 1.99 -10.38
CA ALA A 114 3.85 2.07 -10.14
C ALA A 114 4.69 0.86 -10.58
N ARG A 115 4.21 -0.03 -11.47
CA ARG A 115 4.87 -1.32 -11.73
C ARG A 115 5.87 -1.34 -12.89
N GLY A 116 5.89 -0.34 -13.78
CA GLY A 116 6.66 -0.43 -15.04
C GLY A 116 7.82 0.54 -15.21
N SER A 117 7.64 1.83 -14.94
CA SER A 117 8.35 2.82 -15.78
C SER A 117 8.64 4.16 -15.11
N TYR A 118 8.68 4.23 -13.77
CA TYR A 118 9.02 5.49 -13.11
C TYR A 118 10.47 5.57 -12.68
N SER A 119 11.13 6.62 -13.17
CA SER A 119 12.26 7.28 -12.49
C SER A 119 11.87 7.62 -11.04
N ALA A 120 12.85 7.87 -10.18
CA ALA A 120 12.58 8.21 -8.78
C ALA A 120 11.71 9.49 -8.66
N GLY A 121 11.94 10.47 -9.53
CA GLY A 121 11.15 11.70 -9.60
C GLY A 121 9.68 11.46 -9.95
N GLU A 122 9.38 10.62 -10.93
CA GLU A 122 7.99 10.33 -11.30
C GLU A 122 7.26 9.48 -10.25
N ARG A 123 7.97 8.65 -9.48
CA ARG A 123 7.37 7.99 -8.30
C ARG A 123 7.03 8.99 -7.22
N ALA A 124 7.92 9.97 -7.00
CA ALA A 124 7.67 11.04 -6.07
C ALA A 124 6.47 11.91 -6.50
N ASP A 125 6.15 11.97 -7.80
CA ASP A 125 5.04 12.76 -8.34
C ASP A 125 3.72 12.00 -8.52
N ASN A 126 3.67 10.69 -8.33
CA ASN A 126 2.43 9.91 -8.38
C ASN A 126 1.61 10.10 -7.08
N PRO A 127 0.48 10.83 -7.11
CA PRO A 127 -0.30 11.07 -5.90
C PRO A 127 -0.98 9.75 -5.49
N PHE A 128 -0.46 9.11 -4.45
CA PHE A 128 -1.14 8.01 -3.77
C PHE A 128 -1.89 8.58 -2.56
N ARG A 129 -3.21 8.71 -2.67
CA ARG A 129 -4.08 9.28 -1.64
C ARG A 129 -5.23 8.34 -1.31
N ILE A 130 -5.73 8.43 -0.07
CA ILE A 130 -6.88 7.67 0.42
C ILE A 130 -7.94 8.69 0.82
N SER A 131 -9.20 8.46 0.47
CA SER A 131 -10.28 9.34 0.91
C SER A 131 -11.52 8.51 1.21
N PHE A 132 -12.38 9.03 2.09
CA PHE A 132 -13.71 8.46 2.28
C PHE A 132 -14.57 8.56 1.01
N ASN A 133 -15.47 7.60 0.86
CA ASN A 133 -16.46 7.62 -0.21
C ASN A 133 -17.45 8.77 0.01
N ASP A 134 -18.03 8.83 1.21
CA ASP A 134 -18.95 9.87 1.68
C ASP A 134 -18.87 10.07 3.22
N THR A 135 -19.74 10.91 3.80
CA THR A 135 -19.73 11.27 5.23
C THR A 135 -20.36 10.16 6.09
N ASP A 136 -21.39 9.50 5.57
CA ASP A 136 -22.11 8.47 6.31
C ASP A 136 -21.23 7.22 6.47
N THR A 137 -20.58 6.81 5.38
CA THR A 137 -19.58 5.73 5.38
C THR A 137 -18.36 6.08 6.25
N LYS A 138 -17.98 7.36 6.34
CA LYS A 138 -16.94 7.78 7.29
C LYS A 138 -17.34 7.45 8.73
N GLN A 139 -18.51 7.90 9.17
CA GLN A 139 -18.95 7.67 10.55
C GLN A 139 -19.11 6.17 10.83
N GLU A 140 -19.71 5.43 9.91
CA GLU A 140 -19.87 3.98 10.03
C GLU A 140 -18.52 3.26 10.19
N LEU A 141 -17.50 3.63 9.41
CA LEU A 141 -16.17 3.03 9.53
C LEU A 141 -15.52 3.37 10.88
N LEU A 142 -15.65 4.62 11.34
CA LEU A 142 -15.14 5.06 12.63
C LEU A 142 -15.74 4.22 13.75
N ASP A 143 -17.06 4.05 13.76
CA ASP A 143 -17.77 3.29 14.79
C ASP A 143 -17.35 1.81 14.78
N LYS A 144 -17.16 1.22 13.59
CA LYS A 144 -16.72 -0.18 13.45
C LYS A 144 -15.29 -0.42 13.90
N LEU A 145 -14.39 0.54 13.68
CA LEU A 145 -12.94 0.38 13.90
C LEU A 145 -12.41 1.04 15.18
N SER A 146 -13.19 1.89 15.85
CA SER A 146 -12.78 2.60 17.06
C SER A 146 -12.39 1.62 18.18
N ASN A 147 -11.22 1.84 18.79
CA ASN A 147 -10.63 0.97 19.82
C ASN A 147 -10.47 -0.50 19.38
N LYS A 148 -10.35 -0.78 18.08
CA LYS A 148 -10.13 -2.14 17.55
C LYS A 148 -8.67 -2.44 17.25
N LYS A 149 -8.35 -3.72 17.24
CA LYS A 149 -7.11 -4.25 16.66
C LYS A 149 -7.40 -4.71 15.25
N ILE A 150 -6.58 -4.30 14.29
CA ILE A 150 -6.80 -4.68 12.89
C ILE A 150 -5.56 -5.27 12.25
N LEU A 151 -5.81 -6.24 11.35
CA LEU A 151 -4.81 -6.80 10.45
C LEU A 151 -5.20 -6.44 9.02
N LEU A 152 -4.35 -5.67 8.34
CA LEU A 152 -4.60 -5.29 6.94
C LEU A 152 -4.37 -6.49 6.02
N VAL A 153 -5.29 -6.76 5.10
CA VAL A 153 -5.21 -7.89 4.16
C VAL A 153 -5.21 -7.39 2.73
N ASP A 154 -4.23 -7.82 1.94
CA ASP A 154 -4.08 -7.49 0.52
C ASP A 154 -3.88 -8.78 -0.31
N ASP A 155 -3.88 -8.69 -1.63
CA ASP A 155 -3.47 -9.81 -2.47
C ASP A 155 -1.96 -9.85 -2.72
N VAL A 156 -1.32 -8.68 -2.90
CA VAL A 156 0.11 -8.60 -3.19
C VAL A 156 0.79 -7.42 -2.52
N ILE A 157 1.72 -7.71 -1.61
CA ILE A 157 2.61 -6.69 -1.06
C ILE A 157 3.93 -6.70 -1.84
N THR A 158 4.11 -5.70 -2.70
CA THR A 158 5.33 -5.55 -3.54
C THR A 158 6.41 -4.72 -2.86
N THR A 159 6.04 -3.54 -2.36
CA THR A 159 6.96 -2.57 -1.72
C THR A 159 6.56 -2.24 -0.29
N GLY A 160 5.32 -2.58 0.11
CA GLY A 160 4.75 -2.23 1.41
C GLY A 160 4.08 -0.86 1.48
N GLU A 161 4.16 -0.07 0.40
CA GLU A 161 3.72 1.32 0.36
C GLU A 161 2.23 1.51 0.62
N THR A 162 1.41 0.78 -0.12
CA THR A 162 -0.05 0.85 0.00
C THR A 162 -0.51 0.55 1.43
N SER A 163 0.04 -0.49 2.07
CA SER A 163 -0.31 -0.85 3.44
C SER A 163 0.14 0.19 4.46
N VAL A 164 1.37 0.74 4.32
CA VAL A 164 1.89 1.79 5.22
C VAL A 164 1.06 3.05 5.15
N VAL A 165 0.72 3.49 3.94
CA VAL A 165 -0.11 4.68 3.75
C VAL A 165 -1.51 4.44 4.31
N MET A 166 -2.08 3.24 4.11
CA MET A 166 -3.38 2.89 4.69
C MET A 166 -3.38 2.85 6.21
N ALA A 167 -2.40 2.19 6.84
CA ALA A 167 -2.33 2.18 8.30
C ALA A 167 -2.11 3.58 8.88
N THR A 168 -1.30 4.41 8.21
CA THR A 168 -1.10 5.79 8.66
C THR A 168 -2.41 6.56 8.56
N PHE A 169 -3.12 6.48 7.44
CA PHE A 169 -4.46 7.07 7.28
C PHE A 169 -5.42 6.62 8.38
N LEU A 170 -5.50 5.31 8.65
CA LEU A 170 -6.38 4.77 9.69
C LEU A 170 -5.99 5.22 11.09
N LYS A 171 -4.69 5.26 11.44
CA LYS A 171 -4.23 5.73 12.77
C LYS A 171 -4.53 7.20 13.03
N GLU A 172 -4.44 8.03 12.01
CA GLU A 172 -4.72 9.47 12.13
C GLU A 172 -6.22 9.77 12.15
N THR A 173 -7.05 8.85 11.63
CA THR A 173 -8.48 9.09 11.43
C THR A 173 -9.36 8.35 12.43
N VAL A 174 -8.98 7.13 12.82
CA VAL A 174 -9.77 6.26 13.70
C VAL A 174 -9.21 6.34 15.12
N PRO A 175 -10.02 6.75 16.11
CA PRO A 175 -9.59 6.81 17.51
C PRO A 175 -9.06 5.48 18.04
N ASN A 176 -7.88 5.51 18.66
CA ASN A 176 -7.27 4.40 19.40
C ASN A 176 -7.17 3.08 18.61
N ILE A 177 -7.05 3.13 17.29
CA ILE A 177 -6.89 1.92 16.48
C ILE A 177 -5.49 1.31 16.64
N GLU A 178 -5.42 -0.01 16.83
CA GLU A 178 -4.17 -0.76 16.88
C GLU A 178 -3.96 -1.53 15.57
N ILE A 179 -2.95 -1.12 14.78
CA ILE A 179 -2.57 -1.83 13.56
C ILE A 179 -1.57 -2.92 13.91
N GLN A 180 -1.99 -4.20 13.88
CA GLN A 180 -1.14 -5.33 14.24
C GLN A 180 -0.15 -5.71 13.13
N GLY A 181 -0.46 -5.38 11.88
CA GLY A 181 0.40 -5.68 10.75
C GLY A 181 -0.32 -5.64 9.42
N ALA A 182 0.35 -6.15 8.40
CA ALA A 182 -0.21 -6.41 7.09
C ALA A 182 0.06 -7.84 6.63
N HIS A 183 -0.93 -8.41 5.95
CA HIS A 183 -0.95 -9.75 5.44
C HIS A 183 -1.29 -9.77 3.95
N ALA A 184 -0.72 -10.70 3.19
CA ALA A 184 -1.09 -10.85 1.79
C ALA A 184 -0.99 -12.28 1.28
N LEU A 185 -1.85 -12.57 0.30
CA LEU A 185 -1.90 -13.84 -0.43
C LEU A 185 -0.53 -14.19 -1.04
N ALA A 186 0.15 -13.18 -1.61
CA ALA A 186 1.51 -13.29 -2.11
C ALA A 186 2.37 -12.08 -1.71
N VAL A 187 3.65 -12.31 -1.39
CA VAL A 187 4.62 -11.25 -1.13
C VAL A 187 5.88 -11.49 -1.96
N VAL A 188 6.45 -10.41 -2.49
CA VAL A 188 7.66 -10.49 -3.31
C VAL A 188 8.91 -10.56 -2.41
N ASN A 189 9.24 -11.74 -1.86
CA ASN A 189 10.46 -11.99 -1.05
C ASN A 189 10.89 -10.81 -0.17
N ASN A 190 10.06 -10.42 0.78
CA ASN A 190 10.29 -9.21 1.57
C ASN A 190 10.10 -9.46 3.07
N SER A 191 11.21 -9.39 3.80
CA SER A 191 11.21 -8.95 5.20
C SER A 191 11.17 -7.42 5.25
N GLY A 192 11.00 -6.84 6.44
CA GLY A 192 11.38 -5.44 6.65
C GLY A 192 12.90 -5.23 6.50
N PRO A 193 13.38 -4.00 6.28
CA PRO A 193 14.80 -3.66 6.35
C PRO A 193 15.37 -4.00 7.73
N THR A 194 16.58 -4.56 7.75
CA THR A 194 17.33 -4.76 9.00
C THR A 194 18.05 -3.47 9.42
N PRO A 195 18.46 -3.33 10.69
CA PRO A 195 19.32 -2.22 11.11
C PRO A 195 20.57 -2.06 10.25
N ARG A 196 21.14 -3.17 9.78
CA ARG A 196 22.30 -3.18 8.87
C ARG A 196 21.96 -2.65 7.47
N ASP A 197 20.77 -2.93 6.94
CA ASP A 197 20.34 -2.36 5.65
C ASP A 197 20.18 -0.84 5.76
N ILE A 198 19.63 -0.33 6.87
CA ILE A 198 19.53 1.12 7.14
C ILE A 198 20.91 1.76 7.21
N MET A 199 21.82 1.16 7.99
CA MET A 199 23.18 1.68 8.17
C MET A 199 23.96 1.74 6.84
N ARG A 200 23.86 0.69 6.02
CA ARG A 200 24.50 0.65 4.68
C ARG A 200 24.02 1.78 3.76
N ILE A 201 22.73 2.11 3.81
CA ILE A 201 22.17 3.24 3.04
C ILE A 201 22.70 4.58 3.58
N THR A 202 22.73 4.73 4.90
CA THR A 202 23.28 5.92 5.57
C THR A 202 24.74 6.15 5.19
N GLU A 203 25.58 5.12 5.27
CA GLU A 203 27.00 5.18 4.92
C GLU A 203 27.20 5.59 3.46
N LYS A 204 26.44 4.98 2.52
CA LYS A 204 26.50 5.33 1.10
C LYS A 204 26.08 6.77 0.83
N LEU A 205 25.03 7.26 1.48
CA LEU A 205 24.62 8.66 1.35
C LEU A 205 25.69 9.60 1.91
N HIS A 206 26.23 9.31 3.09
CA HIS A 206 27.23 10.16 3.72
C HIS A 206 28.55 10.19 2.93
N ALA A 207 28.97 9.07 2.34
CA ALA A 207 30.16 9.02 1.47
C ALA A 207 30.06 10.00 0.28
N HIS A 208 28.86 10.20 -0.26
CA HIS A 208 28.62 11.16 -1.34
C HIS A 208 28.15 12.53 -0.84
N LEU A 209 27.70 12.66 0.40
CA LEU A 209 27.20 13.90 1.02
C LEU A 209 27.94 14.20 2.34
N PRO A 210 29.28 14.36 2.34
CA PRO A 210 30.09 14.37 3.55
C PRO A 210 29.82 15.58 4.46
N LYS A 211 29.26 16.66 3.92
CA LYS A 211 28.89 17.87 4.68
C LYS A 211 27.62 17.70 5.51
N MET A 212 26.90 16.59 5.35
CA MET A 212 25.66 16.32 6.10
C MET A 212 25.95 15.44 7.30
N ASP A 213 25.33 15.75 8.44
CA ASP A 213 25.44 14.96 9.66
C ASP A 213 24.95 13.51 9.42
N PRO A 214 25.80 12.49 9.63
CA PRO A 214 25.43 11.08 9.42
C PRO A 214 24.29 10.63 10.34
N ASN A 215 24.16 11.17 11.54
CA ASN A 215 23.05 10.84 12.44
C ASN A 215 21.72 11.36 11.88
N LYS A 216 21.72 12.59 11.36
CA LYS A 216 20.55 13.15 10.67
C LYS A 216 20.14 12.33 9.44
N ILE A 217 21.12 11.90 8.63
CA ILE A 217 20.86 11.03 7.48
C ILE A 217 20.22 9.72 7.95
N ARG A 218 20.78 9.09 9.00
CA ARG A 218 20.26 7.84 9.55
C ARG A 218 18.82 7.95 9.99
N GLU A 219 18.47 9.01 10.72
CA GLU A 219 17.10 9.28 11.15
C GLU A 219 16.16 9.42 9.95
N ASP A 220 16.52 10.24 8.96
CA ASP A 220 15.69 10.48 7.78
C ASP A 220 15.50 9.19 6.95
N VAL A 221 16.57 8.39 6.78
CA VAL A 221 16.50 7.07 6.11
C VAL A 221 15.61 6.10 6.87
N HIS A 222 15.75 6.04 8.20
CA HIS A 222 14.93 5.15 9.02
C HIS A 222 13.45 5.54 8.95
N LEU A 223 13.13 6.83 9.04
CA LEU A 223 11.77 7.34 8.91
C LEU A 223 11.16 7.03 7.53
N ALA A 224 11.95 7.17 6.46
CA ALA A 224 11.46 6.97 5.09
C ALA A 224 11.43 5.53 4.61
N LEU A 225 12.23 4.61 5.19
CA LEU A 225 12.38 3.25 4.67
C LEU A 225 12.08 2.16 5.72
N GLY A 226 12.17 2.46 7.01
CA GLY A 226 12.07 1.47 8.10
C GLY A 226 10.74 0.72 8.13
N SER A 227 9.63 1.41 7.81
CA SER A 227 8.30 0.80 7.77
C SER A 227 7.99 0.04 6.48
N PHE A 228 8.89 0.03 5.49
CA PHE A 228 8.63 -0.58 4.17
C PHE A 228 9.26 -1.98 4.07
N THR A 229 9.26 -2.55 2.88
CA THR A 229 9.94 -3.82 2.60
C THR A 229 11.45 -3.64 2.36
N ARG A 230 12.25 -4.65 2.70
CA ARG A 230 13.70 -4.69 2.46
C ARG A 230 14.05 -4.46 0.99
N LYS A 231 13.28 -4.99 0.05
CA LYS A 231 13.48 -4.73 -1.40
C LYS A 231 13.28 -3.28 -1.78
N LYS A 232 12.40 -2.53 -1.11
CA LYS A 232 12.29 -1.08 -1.32
C LYS A 232 13.58 -0.39 -0.87
N ALA A 233 14.09 -0.73 0.32
CA ALA A 233 15.36 -0.21 0.81
C ALA A 233 16.55 -0.56 -0.12
N MET A 234 16.66 -1.80 -0.58
CA MET A 234 17.70 -2.22 -1.53
C MET A 234 17.61 -1.50 -2.88
N ARG A 235 16.40 -1.31 -3.43
CA ARG A 235 16.21 -0.56 -4.68
C ARG A 235 16.60 0.91 -4.52
N PHE A 236 16.32 1.48 -3.36
CA PHE A 236 16.75 2.84 -3.02
C PHE A 236 18.28 2.91 -2.99
N GLU A 237 18.92 1.98 -2.28
CA GLU A 237 20.35 1.88 -2.12
C GLU A 237 21.11 1.74 -3.46
N ILE A 238 20.66 0.85 -4.35
CA ILE A 238 21.27 0.61 -5.67
C ILE A 238 21.29 1.88 -6.53
N GLY A 239 20.36 2.81 -6.26
CA GLY A 239 20.29 4.08 -6.96
C GLY A 239 21.32 5.11 -6.50
N ILE A 240 22.04 4.89 -5.40
CA ILE A 240 23.08 5.80 -4.88
C ILE A 240 24.42 5.36 -5.49
N LYS A 241 24.90 6.11 -6.48
CA LYS A 241 26.11 5.76 -7.24
C LYS A 241 27.17 6.87 -7.25
N ASP A 242 26.72 8.10 -7.13
CA ASP A 242 27.54 9.31 -7.25
C ASP A 242 26.88 10.48 -6.48
N LEU A 243 27.55 11.64 -6.46
CA LEU A 243 27.05 12.84 -5.79
C LEU A 243 25.66 13.28 -6.30
N ALA A 244 25.44 13.22 -7.61
CA ALA A 244 24.19 13.71 -8.21
C ALA A 244 23.01 12.83 -7.80
N THR A 245 23.17 11.51 -7.92
CA THR A 245 22.18 10.52 -7.51
C THR A 245 21.97 10.48 -6.00
N ALA A 246 23.02 10.67 -5.19
CA ALA A 246 22.88 10.80 -3.74
C ALA A 246 22.06 12.03 -3.33
N LYS A 247 22.33 13.20 -3.92
CA LYS A 247 21.55 14.43 -3.69
C LYS A 247 20.08 14.22 -4.06
N MET A 248 19.82 13.64 -5.24
CA MET A 248 18.47 13.32 -5.70
C MET A 248 17.76 12.37 -4.74
N LYS A 249 18.41 11.27 -4.34
CA LYS A 249 17.85 10.28 -3.41
C LYS A 249 17.57 10.85 -2.03
N TYR A 250 18.47 11.68 -1.53
CA TYR A 250 18.28 12.34 -0.25
C TYR A 250 17.15 13.38 -0.32
N TYR A 251 17.05 14.12 -1.42
CA TYR A 251 15.91 15.00 -1.68
C TYR A 251 14.59 14.22 -1.77
N ASP A 252 14.59 13.06 -2.45
CA ASP A 252 13.43 12.16 -2.56
C ASP A 252 12.96 11.70 -1.18
N ILE A 253 13.87 11.35 -0.26
CA ILE A 253 13.51 11.02 1.14
C ILE A 253 12.72 12.18 1.77
N LYS A 254 13.19 13.41 1.63
CA LYS A 254 12.53 14.59 2.22
C LYS A 254 11.20 14.89 1.52
N LYS A 255 11.14 14.71 0.19
CA LYS A 255 9.94 14.91 -0.63
C LYS A 255 8.88 13.85 -0.32
N ASP A 256 9.25 12.58 -0.22
CA ASP A 256 8.34 11.47 0.11
C ASP A 256 7.74 11.65 1.50
N ILE A 257 8.57 12.00 2.50
CA ILE A 257 8.10 12.33 3.86
C ILE A 257 7.08 13.47 3.79
N SER A 258 7.41 14.59 3.12
CA SER A 258 6.55 15.77 3.01
C SER A 258 5.28 15.53 2.19
N LYS A 259 5.34 14.75 1.11
CA LYS A 259 4.19 14.46 0.26
C LYS A 259 3.22 13.48 0.88
N ILE A 260 3.71 12.45 1.56
CA ILE A 260 2.82 11.58 2.33
C ILE A 260 2.15 12.40 3.43
N GLN A 261 2.89 13.29 4.10
CA GLN A 261 2.33 14.22 5.09
C GLN A 261 1.25 15.15 4.51
N ASN A 262 1.51 15.79 3.38
CA ASN A 262 0.56 16.72 2.75
C ASN A 262 -0.65 15.99 2.14
N GLY A 263 -0.42 14.83 1.52
CA GLY A 263 -1.47 13.98 0.95
C GLY A 263 -2.42 13.46 2.02
N LEU A 264 -1.88 12.97 3.14
CA LEU A 264 -2.66 12.56 4.31
C LEU A 264 -3.41 13.75 4.92
N GLY A 265 -2.76 14.90 5.08
CA GLY A 265 -3.41 16.11 5.56
C GLY A 265 -4.61 16.49 4.69
N THR A 266 -4.44 16.53 3.37
CA THR A 266 -5.54 16.81 2.42
C THR A 266 -6.67 15.80 2.55
N SER A 267 -6.33 14.51 2.62
CA SER A 267 -7.28 13.40 2.78
C SER A 267 -8.09 13.43 4.09
N ILE A 268 -7.50 13.96 5.16
CA ILE A 268 -8.14 14.11 6.47
C ILE A 268 -8.98 15.40 6.52
N SER A 269 -8.51 16.47 5.87
CA SER A 269 -9.10 17.81 5.93
C SER A 269 -10.17 18.09 4.86
N GLU A 270 -10.22 17.32 3.77
CA GLU A 270 -11.22 17.54 2.73
C GLU A 270 -12.63 17.35 3.31
N PRO A 271 -13.53 18.35 3.23
CA PRO A 271 -14.95 18.08 3.39
C PRO A 271 -15.33 17.08 2.31
N VAL A 272 -16.12 16.09 2.70
CA VAL A 272 -16.58 15.00 1.84
C VAL A 272 -17.28 15.58 0.61
N ALA A 273 -16.51 15.79 -0.46
CA ALA A 273 -17.02 16.41 -1.66
C ALA A 273 -17.56 15.31 -2.58
N ASN A 274 -18.88 15.33 -2.76
CA ASN A 274 -19.62 14.65 -3.83
C ASN A 274 -18.93 14.86 -5.19
N LYS A 275 -18.10 13.90 -5.61
CA LYS A 275 -17.48 13.88 -6.95
C LYS A 275 -17.81 12.59 -7.70
N ARG A 276 -19.09 12.21 -7.74
CA ARG A 276 -19.60 11.33 -8.81
C ARG A 276 -19.71 12.07 -10.17
N ALA A 277 -19.63 13.40 -10.20
CA ALA A 277 -19.91 14.18 -11.42
C ALA A 277 -18.72 14.40 -12.37
N ASN A 278 -17.46 14.45 -11.89
CA ASN A 278 -16.35 14.91 -12.74
C ASN A 278 -15.51 13.79 -13.37
N GLY A 279 -15.59 12.55 -12.87
CA GLY A 279 -14.83 11.41 -13.42
C GLY A 279 -15.41 10.81 -14.70
N ILE A 280 -16.68 11.08 -15.01
CA ILE A 280 -17.35 10.52 -16.20
C ILE A 280 -17.19 11.46 -17.41
N ASN A 281 -17.07 12.77 -17.21
CA ASN A 281 -16.97 13.73 -18.33
C ASN A 281 -15.58 13.76 -18.99
N GLN A 282 -14.48 13.45 -18.27
CA GLN A 282 -13.15 13.38 -18.90
C GLN A 282 -12.92 12.12 -19.74
N LEU A 283 -13.69 11.05 -19.51
CA LEU A 283 -13.64 9.84 -20.36
C LEU A 283 -14.50 9.97 -21.62
N LYS A 284 -15.39 10.96 -21.71
CA LYS A 284 -16.15 11.23 -22.94
C LYS A 284 -15.37 12.08 -23.94
N GLU A 285 -14.51 13.00 -23.49
CA GLU A 285 -13.76 13.88 -24.40
C GLU A 285 -12.56 13.19 -25.09
N THR A 286 -12.03 12.11 -24.52
CA THR A 286 -10.97 11.31 -25.15
C THR A 286 -11.49 10.25 -26.13
N SER A 287 -12.81 10.00 -26.16
CA SER A 287 -13.42 9.06 -27.12
C SER A 287 -13.81 9.71 -28.45
N THR A 288 -13.95 11.05 -28.52
CA THR A 288 -14.37 11.74 -29.74
C THR A 288 -13.21 12.02 -30.70
N THR A 289 -11.96 12.04 -30.22
CA THR A 289 -10.79 12.36 -31.05
C THR A 289 -10.27 11.17 -31.88
N TYR A 290 -10.74 9.95 -31.62
CA TYR A 290 -10.32 8.75 -32.37
C TYR A 290 -11.24 8.34 -33.53
N LYS A 291 -12.36 9.04 -33.76
CA LYS A 291 -13.28 8.74 -34.87
C LYS A 291 -13.06 9.55 -36.16
N ASN A 292 -12.17 10.55 -36.18
CA ASN A 292 -11.90 11.38 -37.37
C ASN A 292 -10.48 11.20 -37.94
N ARG A 293 -9.98 9.96 -37.98
CA ARG A 293 -8.81 9.58 -38.81
C ARG A 293 -9.07 8.25 -39.50
N ARG A 294 -10.04 8.25 -40.40
CA ARG A 294 -10.20 7.31 -41.52
C ARG A 294 -11.35 7.84 -42.37
N HIS A 295 -11.04 8.81 -43.21
CA HIS A 295 -11.54 9.00 -44.56
C HIS A 295 -10.56 9.93 -45.26
#